data_AF-A0A1J5PHD7-F1
#
_entry.id   AF-A0A1J5PHD7-F1
#
_cell.length_a   1.000
_cell.length_b   1.000
_cell.length_c   1.000
_cell.angle_alpha   90.00
_cell.angle_beta   90.00
_cell.angle_gamma   90.00
#
_symmetry.space_group_name_H-M   'P 1'
#
loop_
_entity.id
_entity.type
_entity.pdbx_description
1 polymer ?
#
loop_
_entity_poly.entity_id
_entity_poly.type
_entity_poly.pdbx_seq_one_letter_code
_entity_poly.pdbx_strand_id
1 'polypeptide(L)'
;MVLNQVKGKLLTDKLQSALNGASTIDQVAQKAGTTVNPIQNMVFANPVIPGTSAEYKLIGTIFGSQPNKLSKPIAGAQGVYVFVLDSFTNPAAMTDAVREKQQLGQAIMQRADSQIFEALKDKANVKDYRAKFL
;
A
#
# COMPACT_ATOMS: atom_id res chain seq x y z
N MET A 1 -10.45 -5.97 -15.13
CA MET A 1 -9.06 -5.71 -14.69
C MET A 1 -8.29 -4.81 -15.66
N VAL A 2 -8.30 -5.08 -16.97
CA VAL A 2 -7.55 -4.29 -17.98
C VAL A 2 -8.02 -2.83 -18.09
N LEU A 3 -9.32 -2.57 -18.07
CA LEU A 3 -9.86 -1.19 -18.19
C LEU A 3 -9.30 -0.26 -17.09
N ASN A 4 -9.25 -0.74 -15.84
CA ASN A 4 -8.74 0.05 -14.72
C ASN A 4 -7.23 0.31 -14.84
N GLN A 5 -6.47 -0.64 -15.39
CA GLN A 5 -5.04 -0.45 -15.66
C GLN A 5 -4.80 0.59 -16.76
N VAL A 6 -5.59 0.56 -17.83
CA VAL A 6 -5.50 1.56 -18.91
C VAL A 6 -5.87 2.95 -18.40
N LYS A 7 -6.96 3.07 -17.63
CA LYS A 7 -7.35 4.33 -16.97
C LYS A 7 -6.27 4.81 -16.00
N GLY A 8 -5.71 3.91 -15.21
CA GLY A 8 -4.61 4.21 -14.29
C GLY A 8 -3.38 4.73 -15.04
N LYS A 9 -3.03 4.15 -16.19
CA LYS A 9 -1.92 4.62 -17.02
C LYS A 9 -2.17 6.03 -17.56
N LEU A 10 -3.36 6.28 -18.12
CA LEU A 10 -3.73 7.61 -18.62
C LEU A 10 -3.66 8.68 -17.51
N LEU A 11 -4.17 8.37 -16.31
CA LEU A 11 -4.12 9.28 -15.17
C LEU A 11 -2.68 9.50 -14.67
N THR A 12 -1.85 8.45 -14.71
CA THR A 12 -0.41 8.53 -14.40
C THR A 12 0.28 9.48 -15.37
N ASP A 13 0.05 9.34 -16.67
CA ASP A 13 0.67 10.19 -17.69
C ASP A 13 0.18 11.65 -17.57
N LYS A 14 -1.10 11.86 -17.25
CA LYS A 14 -1.67 13.19 -16.97
C LYS A 14 -0.99 13.85 -15.78
N LEU A 15 -0.86 13.13 -14.65
CA LEU A 15 -0.21 13.67 -13.45
C LEU A 15 1.30 13.86 -13.64
N GLN A 16 1.94 12.99 -14.40
CA GLN A 16 3.35 13.15 -14.79
C GLN A 16 3.55 14.43 -15.61
N SER A 17 2.63 14.72 -16.53
CA SER A 17 2.65 15.96 -17.31
C SER A 17 2.40 17.19 -16.43
N ALA A 18 1.48 17.09 -15.45
CA ALA A 18 1.23 18.17 -14.50
C ALA A 18 2.42 18.45 -13.57
N LEU A 19 3.23 17.44 -13.25
CA LEU A 19 4.46 17.58 -12.48
C LEU A 19 5.57 18.32 -13.25
N ASN A 20 5.58 18.27 -14.58
CA ASN A 20 6.62 18.92 -15.37
C ASN A 20 6.58 20.44 -15.17
N GLY A 21 7.67 20.99 -14.63
CA GLY A 21 7.80 22.41 -14.32
C GLY A 21 6.84 22.90 -13.22
N ALA A 22 6.36 22.01 -12.35
CA ALA A 22 5.67 22.38 -11.11
C ALA A 22 6.63 22.22 -9.92
N SER A 23 6.66 23.22 -9.05
CA SER A 23 7.49 23.22 -7.83
C SER A 23 6.66 22.98 -6.56
N THR A 24 5.33 23.14 -6.63
CA THR A 24 4.42 22.97 -5.49
C THR A 24 3.26 22.05 -5.84
N ILE A 25 2.66 21.44 -4.82
CA ILE A 25 1.51 20.55 -5.01
C ILE A 25 0.29 21.30 -5.58
N ASP A 26 0.13 22.59 -5.24
CA ASP A 26 -0.93 23.44 -5.77
C ASP A 26 -0.80 23.67 -7.28
N GLN A 27 0.43 23.87 -7.77
CA GLN A 27 0.68 24.01 -9.21
C GLN A 27 0.36 22.71 -9.97
N VAL A 28 0.70 21.56 -9.39
CA VAL A 28 0.33 20.24 -9.95
C VAL A 28 -1.19 20.11 -9.99
N ALA A 29 -1.88 20.45 -8.90
CA ALA A 29 -3.33 20.36 -8.79
C ALA A 29 -4.02 21.26 -9.84
N GLN A 30 -3.57 22.51 -9.99
CA GLN A 30 -4.05 23.45 -10.99
C GLN A 30 -3.87 22.91 -12.42
N LYS A 31 -2.68 22.42 -12.76
CA LYS A 31 -2.39 21.82 -14.09
C LYS A 31 -3.21 20.56 -14.35
N ALA A 32 -3.49 19.76 -13.31
CA ALA A 32 -4.29 18.55 -13.42
C ALA A 32 -5.81 18.82 -13.41
N GLY A 33 -6.24 20.04 -13.06
CA GLY A 33 -7.65 20.40 -12.91
C GLY A 33 -8.30 19.76 -11.68
N THR A 34 -7.55 19.61 -10.59
CA THR A 34 -8.00 19.02 -9.32
C THR A 34 -7.67 19.96 -8.16
N THR A 35 -8.17 19.64 -6.96
CA THR A 35 -7.84 20.32 -5.72
C THR A 35 -6.83 19.52 -4.90
N VAL A 36 -6.05 20.22 -4.07
CA VAL A 36 -5.20 19.59 -3.06
C VAL A 36 -6.07 19.23 -1.86
N ASN A 37 -5.94 18.00 -1.37
CA ASN A 37 -6.65 17.52 -0.19
C ASN A 37 -5.66 17.35 0.97
N PRO A 38 -5.62 18.29 1.93
CA PRO A 38 -4.74 18.17 3.09
C PRO A 38 -5.25 17.08 4.02
N ILE A 39 -4.37 16.16 4.41
CA ILE A 39 -4.67 15.08 5.35
C ILE A 39 -3.72 15.21 6.53
N GLN A 40 -4.28 15.22 7.74
CA GLN A 40 -3.53 15.32 8.99
C GLN A 40 -3.66 14.01 9.78
N ASN A 41 -2.68 13.76 10.66
CA ASN A 41 -2.70 12.64 11.61
C ASN A 41 -2.85 11.26 10.95
N MET A 42 -2.28 11.09 9.75
CA MET A 42 -2.25 9.79 9.09
C MET A 42 -1.38 8.81 9.89
N VAL A 43 -1.88 7.60 10.12
CA VAL A 43 -1.17 6.53 10.83
C VAL A 43 -0.93 5.35 9.91
N PHE A 44 0.25 4.74 9.98
CA PHE A 44 0.61 3.63 9.10
C PHE A 44 -0.32 2.41 9.23
N ALA A 45 -0.85 2.18 10.44
CA ALA A 45 -1.78 1.10 10.72
C ALA A 45 -3.16 1.28 10.07
N ASN A 46 -3.50 2.50 9.62
CA ASN A 46 -4.76 2.76 8.95
C ASN A 46 -4.51 3.00 7.45
N PRO A 47 -4.77 2.00 6.59
CA PRO A 47 -4.49 2.10 5.17
C PRO A 47 -5.56 2.90 4.40
N VAL A 48 -6.47 3.62 5.07
CA VAL A 48 -7.61 4.29 4.42
C VAL A 48 -7.39 5.80 4.39
N ILE A 49 -7.47 6.38 3.20
CA ILE A 49 -7.58 7.83 3.03
C ILE A 49 -9.07 8.22 3.16
N PRO A 50 -9.42 9.22 3.99
CA PRO A 50 -10.80 9.67 4.14
C PRO A 50 -11.49 9.90 2.78
N GLY A 51 -12.67 9.32 2.60
CA GLY A 51 -13.44 9.42 1.35
C GLY A 51 -12.99 8.44 0.24
N THR A 52 -12.04 7.53 0.52
CA THR A 52 -11.60 6.49 -0.43
C THR A 52 -11.51 5.13 0.25
N SER A 53 -11.17 4.08 -0.51
CA SER A 53 -10.89 2.75 0.06
C SER A 53 -9.43 2.61 0.51
N ALA A 54 -9.04 1.39 0.91
CA ALA A 54 -7.68 1.12 1.35
C ALA A 54 -6.65 1.30 0.21
N GLU A 55 -5.58 2.06 0.49
CA GLU A 55 -4.53 2.48 -0.43
C GLU A 55 -3.12 2.14 0.10
N TYR A 56 -2.88 0.84 0.29
CA TYR A 56 -1.64 0.32 0.91
C TYR A 56 -0.35 0.81 0.23
N LYS A 57 -0.31 0.80 -1.10
CA LYS A 57 0.89 1.19 -1.87
C LYS A 57 1.19 2.68 -1.69
N LEU A 58 0.16 3.53 -1.72
CA LEU A 58 0.31 4.95 -1.51
C LEU A 58 0.81 5.25 -0.11
N ILE A 59 0.16 4.69 0.91
CA ILE A 59 0.51 4.94 2.31
C ILE A 59 1.91 4.42 2.62
N GLY A 60 2.27 3.23 2.15
CA GLY A 60 3.65 2.74 2.26
C GLY A 60 4.67 3.67 1.60
N THR A 61 4.33 4.26 0.45
CA THR A 61 5.21 5.22 -0.22
C THR A 61 5.32 6.53 0.56
N ILE A 62 4.22 7.03 1.15
CA ILE A 62 4.23 8.25 1.98
C ILE A 62 5.13 8.06 3.20
N PHE A 63 4.96 6.95 3.93
CA PHE A 63 5.76 6.66 5.13
C PHE A 63 7.24 6.35 4.83
N GLY A 64 7.59 6.04 3.57
CA GLY A 64 8.97 5.90 3.12
C GLY A 64 9.58 7.15 2.47
N SER A 65 8.82 8.25 2.36
CA SER A 65 9.24 9.46 1.65
C SER A 65 9.79 10.53 2.58
N GLN A 66 10.64 11.40 2.04
CA GLN A 66 11.15 12.55 2.78
C GLN A 66 10.12 13.70 2.79
N PRO A 67 10.04 14.47 3.88
CA PRO A 67 9.20 15.67 3.93
C PRO A 67 9.59 16.71 2.86
N ASN A 68 8.62 17.55 2.49
CA ASN A 68 8.74 18.70 1.59
C ASN A 68 9.23 18.37 0.17
N LYS A 69 9.02 17.12 -0.28
CA LYS A 69 9.30 16.70 -1.66
C LYS A 69 8.04 16.22 -2.35
N LEU A 70 7.85 16.67 -3.60
CA LEU A 70 6.81 16.16 -4.47
C LEU A 70 7.10 14.71 -4.84
N SER A 71 6.10 13.84 -4.71
CA SER A 71 6.18 12.46 -5.15
C SER A 71 6.09 12.34 -6.67
N LYS A 72 6.55 11.21 -7.21
CA LYS A 72 6.11 10.76 -8.54
C LYS A 72 4.63 10.35 -8.48
N PRO A 73 3.93 10.24 -9.62
CA PRO A 73 2.57 9.69 -9.63
C PRO A 73 2.57 8.24 -9.16
N ILE A 74 1.66 7.91 -8.25
CA ILE A 74 1.53 6.58 -7.66
C ILE A 74 0.17 6.03 -8.05
N ALA A 75 0.18 5.01 -8.90
CA ALA A 75 -1.01 4.21 -9.17
C ALA A 75 -1.32 3.33 -7.96
N GLY A 76 -2.38 3.72 -7.25
CA GLY A 76 -3.00 3.01 -6.14
C GLY A 76 -4.09 2.03 -6.60
N ALA A 77 -4.90 1.56 -5.66
CA ALA A 77 -5.97 0.60 -5.92
C ALA A 77 -7.20 1.24 -6.57
N GLN A 78 -7.57 2.44 -6.13
CA GLN A 78 -8.75 3.19 -6.55
C GLN A 78 -8.42 4.45 -7.36
N GLY A 79 -7.17 4.90 -7.36
CA GLY A 79 -6.77 6.13 -8.04
C GLY A 79 -5.28 6.25 -8.31
N VAL A 80 -4.91 7.36 -8.93
CA VAL A 80 -3.50 7.76 -9.11
C VAL A 80 -3.27 9.06 -8.35
N TYR A 81 -2.20 9.11 -7.58
CA TYR A 81 -1.97 10.16 -6.60
C TYR A 81 -0.60 10.79 -6.76
N VAL A 82 -0.51 12.08 -6.47
CA VAL A 82 0.73 12.80 -6.21
C VAL A 82 0.57 13.42 -4.83
N PHE A 83 1.61 13.35 -4.01
CA PHE A 83 1.58 13.92 -2.67
C PHE A 83 2.84 14.74 -2.39
N VAL A 84 2.74 15.58 -1.37
CA VAL A 84 3.86 16.16 -0.65
C VAL A 84 3.67 15.82 0.82
N LEU A 85 4.75 15.45 1.50
CA LEU A 85 4.72 15.13 2.93
C LEU A 85 5.11 16.39 3.70
N ASP A 86 4.19 17.01 4.44
CA ASP A 86 4.49 18.24 5.17
C ASP A 86 5.43 18.00 6.36
N SER A 87 5.13 16.97 7.14
CA SER A 87 5.93 16.60 8.31
C SER A 87 5.84 15.10 8.60
N PHE A 88 6.87 14.58 9.28
CA PHE A 88 6.91 13.19 9.71
C PHE A 88 7.32 13.13 11.18
N THR A 89 6.46 12.55 12.01
CA THR A 89 6.79 12.28 13.41
C THR A 89 7.45 10.92 13.52
N ASN A 90 8.74 10.91 13.83
CA ASN A 90 9.44 9.64 14.06
C ASN A 90 8.87 8.95 15.30
N PRO A 91 8.59 7.63 15.22
CA PRO A 91 8.22 6.87 16.40
C PRO A 91 9.38 6.88 17.40
N ALA A 92 9.06 6.66 18.67
CA ALA A 92 10.08 6.46 19.69
C ALA A 92 11.00 5.31 19.29
N ALA A 93 12.30 5.46 19.57
CA ALA A 93 13.25 4.39 19.32
C ALA A 93 12.80 3.12 20.04
N MET A 94 12.79 1.99 19.34
CA MET A 94 12.44 0.71 19.94
C MET A 94 13.57 0.30 20.90
N THR A 95 13.34 0.50 22.20
CA THR A 95 14.33 0.23 23.25
C THR A 95 14.33 -1.24 23.68
N ASP A 96 13.18 -1.89 23.62
CA ASP A 96 13.02 -3.31 23.91
C ASP A 96 12.09 -3.94 22.86
N ALA A 97 12.62 -4.95 22.16
CA ALA A 97 11.91 -5.70 21.11
C ALA A 97 11.52 -7.11 21.58
N VAL A 98 11.69 -7.45 22.87
CA VAL A 98 11.39 -8.79 23.40
C VAL A 98 9.92 -9.14 23.17
N ARG A 99 9.00 -8.20 23.38
CA ARG A 99 7.57 -8.40 23.18
C ARG A 99 7.23 -8.67 21.70
N GLU A 100 7.76 -7.85 20.80
CA GLU A 100 7.59 -8.01 19.34
C GLU A 100 8.17 -9.34 18.86
N LYS A 101 9.35 -9.73 19.35
CA LYS A 101 9.96 -11.04 19.05
C LYS A 101 9.11 -12.21 19.52
N GLN A 102 8.55 -12.13 20.73
CA GLN A 102 7.66 -13.17 21.25
C GLN A 102 6.38 -13.29 20.42
N GLN A 103 5.76 -12.16 20.05
CA GLN A 103 4.58 -12.16 19.19
C GLN A 103 4.87 -12.74 17.81
N LEU A 104 5.98 -12.35 17.18
CA LEU A 104 6.42 -12.89 15.90
C LEU A 104 6.71 -14.40 16.00
N GLY A 105 7.38 -14.83 17.07
CA GLY A 105 7.65 -16.25 17.32
C GLY A 105 6.38 -17.08 17.44
N GLN A 106 5.38 -16.60 18.19
CA GLN A 106 4.08 -17.27 18.29
C GLN A 106 3.35 -17.34 16.94
N ALA A 107 3.36 -16.26 16.16
CA ALA A 107 2.75 -16.24 14.84
C ALA A 107 3.43 -17.20 13.85
N ILE A 108 4.76 -17.33 13.92
CA ILE A 108 5.53 -18.28 13.11
C ILE A 108 5.19 -19.73 13.52
N MET A 109 5.15 -20.03 14.82
CA MET A 109 4.80 -21.36 15.32
C MET A 109 3.40 -21.80 14.86
N GLN A 110 2.39 -20.93 14.93
CA GLN A 110 1.04 -21.25 14.45
C GLN A 110 0.98 -21.54 12.93
N ARG A 111 1.87 -20.92 12.13
CA ARG A 111 1.95 -21.22 10.69
C ARG A 111 2.64 -22.55 10.41
N ALA A 112 3.62 -22.94 11.23
CA ALA A 112 4.36 -24.18 11.03
C ALA A 112 3.44 -25.40 11.04
N ASP A 113 2.45 -25.45 11.95
CA ASP A 113 1.52 -26.58 12.05
C ASP A 113 0.68 -26.77 10.77
N SER A 114 0.16 -25.68 10.20
CA SER A 114 -0.61 -25.75 8.94
C SER A 114 0.26 -26.11 7.74
N GLN A 115 1.52 -25.66 7.72
CA GLN A 115 2.48 -26.00 6.67
C GLN A 115 2.94 -27.46 6.71
N ILE A 116 3.07 -28.05 7.90
CA ILE A 116 3.40 -29.48 8.06
C ILE A 116 2.28 -30.34 7.46
N PHE A 117 1.02 -29.99 7.70
CA PHE A 117 -0.12 -30.72 7.13
C PHE A 117 -0.15 -30.67 5.60
N GLU A 118 0.03 -29.48 5.00
CA GLU A 118 0.10 -29.37 3.54
C GLU A 118 1.32 -30.10 2.96
N ALA A 119 2.48 -30.06 3.61
CA ALA A 119 3.66 -30.81 3.18
C ALA A 119 3.45 -32.34 3.24
N LEU A 120 2.74 -32.84 4.25
CA LEU A 120 2.37 -34.26 4.35
C LEU A 120 1.36 -34.65 3.27
N LYS A 121 0.39 -33.78 2.99
CA LYS A 121 -0.60 -33.97 1.93
C LYS A 121 0.03 -33.99 0.54
N ASP A 122 0.98 -33.12 0.26
CA ASP A 122 1.72 -33.09 -1.01
C ASP A 122 2.61 -34.34 -1.19
N LYS A 123 3.18 -34.88 -0.10
CA LYS A 123 3.94 -36.14 -0.14
C LYS A 123 3.06 -37.38 -0.16
N ALA A 124 1.83 -37.28 0.33
CA ALA A 124 0.90 -38.39 0.32
C ALA A 124 0.33 -38.57 -1.10
N ASN A 125 0.45 -39.78 -1.63
CA ASN A 125 -0.10 -40.11 -2.95
C ASN A 125 -1.63 -40.34 -2.86
N VAL A 126 -2.38 -39.30 -2.52
CA VAL A 126 -3.82 -39.37 -2.27
C VAL A 126 -4.57 -39.39 -3.60
N LYS A 127 -5.27 -40.51 -3.87
CA LYS A 127 -6.19 -40.63 -5.01
C LYS A 127 -7.60 -40.35 -4.53
N ASP A 128 -8.19 -39.25 -4.99
CA ASP A 128 -9.57 -38.89 -4.68
C ASP A 128 -10.53 -39.55 -5.69
N TYR A 129 -11.30 -40.52 -5.21
CA TYR A 129 -12.32 -41.24 -6.01
C TYR A 129 -13.75 -40.74 -5.75
N ARG A 130 -13.92 -39.60 -5.07
CA ARG A 130 -15.25 -39.02 -4.89
C ARG A 130 -15.79 -38.57 -6.24
N ALA A 131 -17.03 -38.96 -6.54
CA ALA A 131 -17.72 -38.48 -7.73
C ALA A 131 -17.81 -36.94 -7.68
N LYS A 132 -17.23 -36.26 -8.67
CA LYS A 132 -17.44 -34.83 -8.86
C LYS A 132 -18.88 -34.64 -9.32
N PHE A 133 -19.78 -34.31 -8.40
CA PHE A 133 -21.09 -33.79 -8.77
C PHE A 133 -20.88 -32.38 -9.32
N LEU A 134 -21.24 -32.22 -10.61
CA LEU A 134 -21.21 -30.95 -11.35
C LEU A 134 -22.29 -29.99 -10.85
#